data_AF-A0A841RC73-F1
#
_entry.id   AF-A0A841RC73-F1
#
_cell.length_a   1.000
_cell.length_b   1.000
_cell.length_c   1.000
_cell.angle_alpha   90.00
_cell.angle_beta   90.00
_cell.angle_gamma   90.00
#
_symmetry.space_group_name_H-M   'P 1'
#
loop_
_entity.id
_entity.type
_entity.pdbx_description
1 polymer ?
#
loop_
_entity_poly.entity_id
_entity_poly.type
_entity_poly.pdbx_seq_one_letter_code
_entity_poly.pdbx_strand_id
1 'polypeptide(L)' 'MRVGKGIVYFVIAYIIRTVIFYYIDFDYNIFTEDFNFLKLAIDFGMFAFIYTSVLLIGNKITRNKD' A
#
# COMPACT_ATOMS: atom_id res chain seq x y z
N MET A 1 -10.05 4.09 20.16
CA MET A 1 -9.79 5.04 19.05
C MET A 1 -8.70 4.54 18.06
N ARG A 2 -8.66 3.24 17.71
CA ARG A 2 -7.61 2.63 16.86
C ARG A 2 -7.95 2.60 15.36
N VAL A 3 -9.23 2.68 14.99
CA VAL A 3 -9.72 2.54 13.60
C VAL A 3 -9.25 3.69 12.70
N GLY A 4 -9.24 4.94 13.20
CA GLY A 4 -8.87 6.11 12.40
C GLY A 4 -7.43 6.09 11.91
N LYS A 5 -6.47 5.63 12.72
CA LYS A 5 -5.06 5.54 12.32
C LYS A 5 -4.83 4.49 11.22
N GLY A 6 -5.56 3.38 11.28
CA GLY A 6 -5.48 2.33 10.25
C GLY A 6 -5.94 2.81 8.88
N ILE A 7 -7.05 3.56 8.82
CA ILE A 7 -7.55 4.16 7.57
C ILE A 7 -6.53 5.15 6.99
N VAL A 8 -5.92 5.98 7.83
CA VAL A 8 -4.89 6.94 7.39
C VAL A 8 -3.68 6.20 6.78
N TYR A 9 -3.16 5.17 7.45
CA TYR A 9 -2.04 4.39 6.92
C TYR A 9 -2.40 3.66 5.63
N PHE A 10 -3.64 3.17 5.52
CA PHE A 10 -4.14 2.54 4.30
C PHE A 10 -4.14 3.52 3.12
N VAL A 11 -4.68 4.73 3.31
CA VAL A 11 -4.72 5.77 2.26
C VAL A 11 -3.31 6.19 1.85
N ILE A 12 -2.39 6.39 2.82
CA ILE A 12 -1.00 6.72 2.53
C ILE A 12 -0.34 5.60 1.72
N ALA A 13 -0.52 4.34 2.13
CA ALA A 13 0.04 3.19 1.42
C ALA A 13 -0.51 3.07 -0.01
N TYR A 14 -1.81 3.33 -0.19
CA TYR A 14 -2.43 3.34 -1.51
C TYR A 14 -1.84 4.40 -2.43
N ILE A 15 -1.67 5.64 -1.92
CA ILE A 15 -1.06 6.72 -2.69
C ILE A 15 0.37 6.35 -3.08
N ILE A 16 1.18 5.85 -2.15
CA ILE A 16 2.56 5.44 -2.44
C ILE A 16 2.60 4.33 -3.49
N ARG A 17 1.76 3.30 -3.36
CA ARG A 17 1.64 2.22 -4.36
C ARG A 17 1.30 2.78 -5.73
N THR A 18 0.31 3.66 -5.83
CA THR A 18 -0.13 4.27 -7.09
C THR A 18 0.99 5.09 -7.73
N VAL A 19 1.72 5.88 -6.93
CA VAL A 19 2.86 6.66 -7.43
C VAL A 19 3.98 5.75 -7.94
N ILE A 20 4.36 4.71 -7.19
CA ILE A 20 5.40 3.76 -7.62
C ILE A 20 4.98 3.11 -8.93
N PHE A 21 3.74 2.63 -9.02
CA PHE A 21 3.23 1.90 -10.19
C PHE A 21 3.15 2.78 -11.43
N TYR A 22 2.78 4.05 -11.24
CA TYR A 22 2.85 5.06 -12.30
C TYR A 22 4.28 5.23 -12.85
N TYR A 23 5.30 5.26 -11.98
CA TYR A 23 6.70 5.43 -12.42
C TYR A 23 7.31 4.20 -13.10
N ILE A 24 6.78 3.00 -12.86
CA ILE A 24 7.26 1.76 -13.47
C ILE A 24 6.35 1.27 -14.61
N ASP A 25 5.41 2.11 -15.06
CA ASP A 25 4.39 1.79 -16.07
C ASP A 25 3.66 0.46 -15.79
N PHE A 26 3.43 0.16 -14.50
CA PHE A 26 2.73 -1.05 -14.09
C PHE A 26 1.25 -0.74 -13.88
N ASP A 27 0.43 -1.18 -14.83
CA ASP A 27 -1.02 -1.19 -14.70
C ASP A 27 -1.54 -2.63 -14.62
N TYR A 28 -2.42 -2.86 -13.65
CA TYR A 28 -3.12 -4.11 -13.48
C TYR A 28 -4.53 -3.84 -12.96
N ASN A 29 -5.52 -4.30 -13.73
CA ASN A 29 -6.92 -4.20 -13.38
C ASN A 29 -7.61 -5.54 -13.62
N ILE A 30 -7.98 -6.20 -12.52
CA ILE A 30 -8.61 -7.53 -12.53
C ILE A 30 -9.99 -7.56 -13.20
N PHE A 31 -10.63 -6.41 -13.38
CA PHE A 31 -11.96 -6.32 -14.00
C PHE A 31 -11.91 -6.07 -15.51
N THR A 32 -10.79 -5.60 -16.03
CA THR A 32 -10.65 -5.21 -17.44
C THR A 32 -9.62 -6.02 -18.20
N GLU A 33 -8.60 -6.55 -17.51
CA GLU A 33 -7.60 -7.43 -18.11
C GLU A 33 -7.89 -8.91 -17.82
N ASP A 34 -7.43 -9.79 -18.70
CA ASP A 34 -7.42 -11.23 -18.43
C ASP A 34 -6.68 -11.55 -17.13
N PHE A 35 -7.15 -12.58 -16.43
CA PHE A 35 -6.60 -12.94 -15.14
C PHE A 35 -5.11 -13.29 -15.24
N ASN A 36 -4.27 -12.41 -14.70
CA ASN A 36 -2.84 -12.57 -14.62
C ASN A 36 -2.39 -12.68 -13.16
N PHE A 37 -2.14 -13.92 -12.72
CA PHE A 37 -1.74 -14.21 -11.34
C PHE A 37 -0.45 -13.49 -10.94
N LEU A 38 0.52 -13.36 -11.85
CA LEU A 38 1.79 -12.70 -11.56
C LEU A 38 1.57 -11.21 -11.29
N LYS A 39 0.79 -10.53 -12.15
CA LYS A 39 0.47 -9.11 -11.93
C LYS A 39 -0.31 -8.90 -10.63
N LEU A 40 -1.29 -9.77 -10.32
CA LEU A 40 -2.03 -9.71 -9.06
C LEU A 40 -1.12 -9.89 -7.84
N ALA A 41 -0.20 -10.85 -7.89
CA ALA A 41 0.73 -11.11 -6.80
C ALA A 41 1.70 -9.94 -6.59
N ILE A 42 2.19 -9.32 -7.67
CA ILE A 42 3.02 -8.11 -7.61
C ILE A 42 2.24 -6.95 -6.99
N ASP A 43 1.01 -6.71 -7.45
CA ASP A 43 0.16 -5.64 -6.95
C ASP A 43 -0.12 -5.78 -5.45
N PHE A 44 -0.67 -6.94 -5.07
CA PHE A 44 -0.99 -7.22 -3.68
C PHE A 44 0.26 -7.24 -2.79
N GLY A 45 1.35 -7.85 -3.26
CA GLY A 45 2.62 -7.92 -2.53
C GLY A 45 3.23 -6.54 -2.28
N MET A 46 3.25 -5.67 -3.30
CA MET A 46 3.73 -4.30 -3.16
C MET A 46 2.88 -3.49 -2.21
N PHE A 47 1.55 -3.60 -2.31
CA PHE A 47 0.65 -2.92 -1.39
C PHE A 47 0.86 -3.36 0.06
N ALA A 48 0.94 -4.67 0.31
CA ALA A 48 1.16 -5.23 1.65
C ALA A 48 2.52 -4.79 2.24
N PHE A 49 3.57 -4.79 1.42
CA PHE A 49 4.90 -4.32 1.81
C PHE A 49 4.86 -2.84 2.23
N ILE A 50 4.34 -1.97 1.36
CA ILE A 50 4.24 -0.52 1.60
C ILE A 50 3.41 -0.24 2.85
N TYR A 51 2.24 -0.88 2.98
CA TYR A 51 1.36 -0.70 4.14
C TYR A 51 2.05 -1.09 5.45
N THR A 52 2.78 -2.21 5.45
CA THR A 52 3.54 -2.65 6.63
C THR A 52 4.64 -1.65 6.98
N SER A 53 5.37 -1.13 6.00
CA SER A 53 6.39 -0.09 6.21
C SER A 53 5.78 1.19 6.80
N VAL A 54 4.66 1.68 6.25
CA VAL A 54 3.95 2.86 6.76
C VAL A 54 3.49 2.64 8.20
N LEU A 55 2.94 1.47 8.51
CA LEU A 55 2.47 1.13 9.85
C LEU A 55 3.64 1.09 10.86
N LEU A 56 4.76 0.48 10.50
CA LEU A 56 5.96 0.44 11.35
C LEU A 56 6.52 1.85 11.62
N ILE A 57 6.62 2.68 10.58
CA ILE A 57 7.12 4.06 10.70
C ILE A 57 6.16 4.91 11.54
N GLY A 58 4.85 4.86 11.24
CA GLY A 58 3.84 5.63 11.97
C GLY A 58 3.77 5.26 13.45
N ASN A 59 3.90 3.96 13.76
CA ASN A 59 3.98 3.49 15.15
C ASN A 59 5.27 3.95 15.85
N LYS A 60 6.41 3.92 15.17
CA LYS A 60 7.68 4.42 15.72
C LYS A 60 7.63 5.92 16.01
N ILE A 61 7.06 6.72 15.10
CA ILE A 61 6.89 8.17 15.27
C ILE A 61 5.95 8.47 16.44
N THR A 62 4.83 7.75 16.54
CA THR A 62 3.88 7.95 17.65
C THR A 62 4.52 7.60 18.99
N ARG A 63 5.24 6.48 19.07
CA ARG A 63 5.90 6.03 20.30
C ARG A 63 7.01 6.95 20.80
N ASN A 64 7.67 7.70 19.91
CA ASN A 64 8.70 8.67 20.29
C ASN A 64 8.12 10.01 20.78
N LYS A 65 6.80 10.21 20.70
CA LYS A 65 6.12 11.44 21.15
C LYS A 65 5.47 11.28 22.53
N ASP A 66 5.44 10.06 23.07
CA ASP A 66 5.03 9.73 24.44
C ASP A 66 6.28 9.58 25.31
#